data_AF-H6QRS7-F1
#
_entry.id   AF-H6QRS7-F1
#
_cell.length_a   1.000
_cell.length_b   1.000
_cell.length_c   1.000
_cell.angle_alpha   90.00
_cell.angle_beta   90.00
_cell.angle_gamma   90.00
#
_symmetry.space_group_name_H-M   'P 1'
#
loop_
_entity.id
_entity.type
_entity.pdbx_description
1 polymer ?
#
loop_
_entity_poly.entity_id
_entity_poly.type
_entity_poly.pdbx_seq_one_letter_code
_entity_poly.pdbx_strand_id
1 'polypeptide(L)'
;MAQRMMPGAERAAARAADKRLRSRVAHLRIQTIAHYARPGPGDANRQWAIIDEQLVDLRARDPLYRRAFYRLIIQLDSELFGDTMYCDMDLDRIRIPNQEEVEAQMALMAQG
;
A
#
# COMPACT_ATOMS: atom_id res chain seq x y z
N MET A 1 -4.58 -32.31 -23.30
CA MET A 1 -4.66 -31.63 -21.99
C MET A 1 -5.75 -30.58 -22.06
N ALA A 2 -6.84 -30.75 -21.32
CA ALA A 2 -7.95 -29.80 -21.34
C ALA A 2 -7.57 -28.56 -20.53
N GLN A 3 -7.30 -27.44 -21.22
CA GLN A 3 -7.18 -26.13 -20.60
C GLN A 3 -8.53 -25.82 -19.94
N ARG A 4 -8.63 -26.00 -18.62
CA ARG A 4 -9.81 -25.65 -17.85
C ARG A 4 -10.02 -24.14 -17.99
N MET A 5 -10.94 -23.74 -18.88
CA MET A 5 -11.31 -22.36 -19.08
C MET A 5 -12.02 -21.88 -17.81
N MET A 6 -11.28 -21.21 -16.92
CA MET A 6 -11.87 -20.56 -15.75
C MET A 6 -12.92 -19.55 -16.25
N PRO A 7 -14.19 -19.62 -15.78
CA PRO A 7 -15.25 -18.67 -16.09
C PRO A 7 -14.80 -17.22 -15.90
N GLY A 8 -15.40 -16.29 -16.65
CA GLY A 8 -15.04 -14.86 -16.59
C GLY A 8 -15.09 -14.26 -15.18
N ALA A 9 -16.03 -14.71 -14.36
CA ALA A 9 -16.16 -14.31 -12.96
C ALA A 9 -14.97 -14.77 -12.09
N GLU A 10 -14.50 -16.01 -12.26
CA GLU A 10 -13.34 -16.54 -11.51
C GLU A 10 -12.05 -15.81 -11.90
N ARG A 11 -11.89 -15.47 -13.20
CA ARG A 11 -10.75 -14.66 -13.67
C ARG A 11 -10.78 -13.25 -13.08
N ALA A 12 -11.96 -12.63 -12.99
CA ALA A 12 -12.12 -11.31 -12.38
C ALA A 12 -11.79 -11.34 -10.87
N ALA A 13 -12.27 -12.36 -10.15
CA ALA A 13 -11.96 -12.56 -8.74
C ALA A 13 -10.46 -12.77 -8.50
N ALA A 14 -9.79 -13.59 -9.32
CA ALA A 14 -8.35 -13.80 -9.22
C ALA A 14 -7.55 -12.52 -9.44
N ARG A 15 -7.92 -11.71 -10.45
CA ARG A 15 -7.30 -10.40 -10.70
C ARG A 15 -7.52 -9.42 -9.54
N ALA A 16 -8.70 -9.40 -8.94
CA ALA A 16 -8.98 -8.57 -7.78
C ALA A 16 -8.15 -9.00 -6.56
N ALA A 17 -8.00 -10.31 -6.34
CA ALA A 17 -7.16 -10.87 -5.28
C ALA A 17 -5.68 -10.51 -5.49
N ASP A 18 -5.16 -10.63 -6.71
CA ASP A 18 -3.79 -10.24 -7.07
C ASP A 18 -3.56 -8.73 -6.81
N LYS A 19 -4.46 -7.85 -7.26
CA LYS A 19 -4.37 -6.41 -6.98
C LYS A 19 -4.34 -6.11 -5.48
N ARG A 20 -5.19 -6.78 -4.70
CA ARG A 20 -5.22 -6.63 -3.23
C ARG A 20 -3.94 -7.16 -2.57
N LEU A 21 -3.37 -8.24 -3.07
CA LEU A 21 -2.12 -8.77 -2.56
C LEU A 21 -0.98 -7.79 -2.82
N ARG A 22 -0.85 -7.29 -4.06
CA ARG A 22 0.16 -6.28 -4.42
C ARG A 22 0.05 -5.03 -3.57
N SER A 23 -1.15 -4.51 -3.37
CA SER A 23 -1.36 -3.31 -2.54
C SER A 23 -0.95 -3.51 -1.08
N ARG A 24 -1.20 -4.71 -0.52
CA ARG A 24 -0.74 -5.05 0.84
C ARG A 24 0.77 -5.25 0.92
N VAL A 25 1.39 -5.87 -0.07
CA VAL A 25 2.85 -6.04 -0.13
C VAL A 25 3.56 -4.68 -0.21
N ALA A 26 3.09 -3.80 -1.10
CA ALA A 26 3.60 -2.42 -1.21
C ALA A 26 3.48 -1.67 0.13
N HIS A 27 2.31 -1.74 0.77
CA HIS A 27 2.08 -1.11 2.07
C HIS A 27 3.03 -1.64 3.15
N LEU A 28 3.18 -2.96 3.26
CA LEU A 28 4.09 -3.59 4.22
C LEU A 28 5.54 -3.18 3.97
N ARG A 29 5.99 -3.17 2.70
CA ARG A 29 7.36 -2.76 2.33
C ARG A 29 7.64 -1.32 2.75
N ILE A 30 6.76 -0.39 2.38
CA ILE A 30 6.89 1.03 2.74
C ILE A 30 6.95 1.19 4.26
N GLN A 31 6.03 0.56 5.01
CA GLN A 31 6.03 0.66 6.47
C GLN A 31 7.29 0.05 7.11
N THR A 32 7.77 -1.07 6.58
CA THR A 32 8.99 -1.73 7.08
C THR A 32 10.19 -0.83 6.92
N ILE A 33 10.37 -0.28 5.74
CA ILE A 33 11.52 0.58 5.46
C ILE A 33 11.41 1.90 6.22
N ALA A 34 10.23 2.51 6.27
CA ALA A 34 10.00 3.75 7.00
C ALA A 34 10.32 3.61 8.50
N HIS A 35 9.94 2.49 9.11
CA HIS A 35 10.22 2.18 10.52
C HIS A 35 11.69 1.83 10.75
N TYR A 36 12.28 1.03 9.86
CA TYR A 36 13.69 0.63 9.94
C TYR A 36 14.65 1.82 9.76
N ALA A 37 14.33 2.75 8.86
CA ALA A 37 15.14 3.94 8.58
C ALA A 37 15.14 4.97 9.72
N ARG A 38 14.09 4.99 10.54
CA ARG A 38 13.88 6.00 11.60
C ARG A 38 13.49 5.34 12.92
N PRO A 39 14.37 4.54 13.54
CA PRO A 39 14.07 3.90 14.80
C PRO A 39 14.05 4.92 15.94
N GLY A 40 12.93 5.02 16.66
CA GLY A 40 12.83 5.77 17.91
C GLY A 40 13.20 4.92 19.14
N PRO A 41 13.45 5.56 20.31
CA PRO A 41 13.67 4.85 21.55
C PRO A 41 12.48 3.94 21.90
N GLY A 42 12.73 2.64 22.04
CA GLY A 42 11.69 1.66 22.38
C GLY A 42 10.91 1.09 21.19
N ASP A 43 11.31 1.38 19.95
CA ASP A 43 10.60 0.93 18.74
C ASP A 43 10.88 -0.51 18.29
N ALA A 44 11.68 -1.27 19.06
CA ALA A 44 11.88 -2.68 18.82
C ALA A 44 10.53 -3.42 18.80
N ASN A 45 10.25 -4.14 17.71
CA ASN A 45 9.01 -4.89 17.48
C ASN A 45 7.70 -4.06 17.38
N ARG A 46 7.73 -2.72 17.41
CA ARG A 46 6.51 -1.89 17.30
C ARG A 46 5.95 -1.79 15.88
N GLN A 47 6.74 -2.16 14.88
CA GLN A 47 6.36 -2.12 13.47
C GLN A 47 5.04 -2.86 13.21
N TRP A 48 4.86 -4.06 13.77
CA TRP A 48 3.64 -4.84 13.56
C TRP A 48 2.42 -4.20 14.22
N ALA A 49 2.58 -3.63 15.41
CA ALA A 49 1.51 -2.88 16.08
C ALA A 49 1.06 -1.68 15.24
N ILE A 50 2.01 -0.91 14.70
CA ILE A 50 1.73 0.25 13.82
C ILE A 50 0.96 -0.19 12.56
N ILE A 51 1.39 -1.29 11.94
CA ILE A 51 0.73 -1.83 10.75
C ILE A 51 -0.70 -2.30 11.10
N ASP A 52 -0.88 -3.02 12.20
CA ASP A 52 -2.18 -3.54 12.61
C ASP A 52 -3.16 -2.43 12.97
N GLU A 53 -2.72 -1.42 13.72
CA GLU A 53 -3.51 -0.21 14.02
C GLU A 53 -3.96 0.48 12.74
N GLN A 54 -3.05 0.70 11.80
CA GLN A 54 -3.39 1.32 10.52
C GLN A 54 -4.37 0.48 9.69
N LEU A 55 -4.25 -0.85 9.72
CA LEU A 55 -5.20 -1.74 9.03
C LEU A 55 -6.59 -1.71 9.66
N VAL A 56 -6.68 -1.55 10.99
CA VAL A 56 -7.95 -1.33 11.69
C VAL A 56 -8.57 0.00 11.25
N ASP A 57 -7.79 1.08 11.27
CA ASP A 57 -8.24 2.41 10.87
C ASP A 57 -8.73 2.42 9.42
N LEU A 58 -7.94 1.87 8.49
CA LEU A 58 -8.32 1.78 7.08
C LEU A 58 -9.62 1.00 6.89
N ARG A 59 -9.89 -0.04 7.70
CA ARG A 59 -11.13 -0.81 7.61
C ARG A 59 -12.35 0.00 8.01
N ALA A 60 -12.21 0.95 8.92
CA ALA A 60 -13.28 1.86 9.36
C ALA A 60 -13.56 2.99 8.36
N ARG A 61 -12.63 3.27 7.43
CA ARG A 61 -12.78 4.30 6.40
C ARG A 61 -13.68 3.84 5.24
N ASP A 62 -14.29 4.81 4.57
CA ASP A 62 -15.15 4.56 3.44
C ASP A 62 -14.39 3.93 2.24
N PRO A 63 -15.09 3.29 1.28
CA PRO A 63 -14.46 2.65 0.14
C PRO A 63 -13.63 3.59 -0.75
N LEU A 64 -14.03 4.86 -0.89
CA LEU A 64 -13.32 5.83 -1.73
C LEU A 64 -11.99 6.21 -1.09
N TYR A 65 -11.98 6.49 0.22
CA TYR A 65 -10.77 6.74 1.00
C TYR A 65 -9.78 5.58 0.89
N ARG A 66 -10.23 4.34 1.13
CA ARG A 66 -9.35 3.16 1.03
C ARG A 66 -8.75 3.02 -0.36
N ARG A 67 -9.55 3.25 -1.41
CA ARG A 67 -9.09 3.16 -2.80
C ARG A 67 -8.07 4.26 -3.13
N ALA A 68 -8.27 5.48 -2.64
CA ALA A 68 -7.33 6.59 -2.79
C ALA A 68 -6.02 6.30 -2.05
N PHE A 69 -6.09 5.86 -0.79
CA PHE A 69 -4.92 5.49 0.01
C PHE A 69 -4.08 4.39 -0.69
N TYR A 70 -4.69 3.27 -1.07
CA TYR A 70 -3.94 2.18 -1.72
C TYR A 70 -3.42 2.56 -3.11
N ARG A 71 -4.05 3.52 -3.81
CA ARG A 71 -3.52 4.06 -5.06
C ARG A 71 -2.21 4.81 -4.83
N LEU A 72 -2.16 5.68 -3.83
CA LEU A 72 -0.93 6.40 -3.45
C LEU A 72 0.17 5.44 -3.00
N ILE A 73 -0.18 4.41 -2.21
CA ILE A 73 0.78 3.37 -1.80
C ILE A 73 1.39 2.64 -3.00
N ILE A 74 0.59 2.21 -3.97
CA ILE A 74 1.08 1.51 -5.16
C ILE A 74 1.95 2.45 -6.01
N GLN A 75 1.53 3.71 -6.16
CA GLN A 75 2.29 4.70 -6.89
C GLN A 75 3.66 4.92 -6.24
N LEU A 76 3.70 5.14 -4.93
CA LEU A 76 4.94 5.31 -4.17
C LEU A 76 5.84 4.08 -4.27
N ASP A 77 5.28 2.87 -4.16
CA ASP A 77 6.05 1.63 -4.30
C ASP A 77 6.67 1.50 -5.70
N SER A 78 5.92 1.88 -6.74
CA SER A 78 6.40 1.85 -8.13
C SER A 78 7.44 2.92 -8.44
N GLU A 79 7.38 4.06 -7.76
CA GLU A 79 8.33 5.17 -7.92
C GLU A 79 9.66 4.91 -7.20
N LEU A 80 9.64 4.20 -6.08
CA LEU A 80 10.81 4.06 -5.19
C LEU A 80 11.52 2.71 -5.29
N PHE A 81 10.81 1.64 -5.68
CA PHE A 81 11.35 0.28 -5.69
C PHE A 81 11.37 -0.33 -7.10
N GLY A 82 12.34 -1.21 -7.34
CA GLY A 82 12.52 -1.92 -8.61
C GLY A 82 13.99 -1.89 -9.02
N ASP A 83 14.46 -0.70 -9.38
CA ASP A 83 15.82 -0.50 -9.90
C ASP A 83 16.78 0.17 -8.90
N THR A 84 16.24 0.75 -7.82
CA THR A 84 17.02 1.43 -6.78
C THR A 84 17.36 0.47 -5.64
N MET A 85 18.64 0.38 -5.28
CA MET A 85 19.09 -0.36 -4.11
C MET A 85 18.84 0.44 -2.83
N TYR A 86 18.63 -0.25 -1.71
CA TYR A 86 18.33 0.39 -0.42
C TYR A 86 19.33 1.48 -0.04
N CYS A 87 20.63 1.25 -0.26
CA CYS A 87 21.72 2.16 0.07
C CYS A 87 21.62 3.51 -0.66
N ASP A 88 20.96 3.52 -1.82
CA ASP A 88 20.85 4.67 -2.71
C ASP A 88 19.46 5.33 -2.63
N MET A 89 18.58 4.84 -1.74
CA MET A 89 17.24 5.38 -1.57
C MET A 89 17.25 6.67 -0.76
N ASP A 90 16.44 7.63 -1.22
CA ASP A 90 16.02 8.76 -0.40
C ASP A 90 14.96 8.30 0.62
N LEU A 91 15.42 7.93 1.82
CA LEU A 91 14.58 7.35 2.87
C LEU A 91 13.53 8.34 3.40
N ASP A 92 13.73 9.64 3.25
CA ASP A 92 12.79 10.67 3.69
C ASP A 92 11.52 10.70 2.82
N ARG A 93 11.63 10.24 1.57
CA ARG A 93 10.48 10.05 0.69
C ARG A 93 9.65 8.81 1.03
N ILE A 94 10.22 7.84 1.75
CA ILE A 94 9.52 6.60 2.11
C ILE A 94 8.66 6.84 3.34
N ARG A 95 7.42 7.26 3.14
CA ARG A 95 6.41 7.40 4.20
C ARG A 95 5.03 7.02 3.69
N ILE A 96 4.14 6.65 4.61
CA ILE A 96 2.73 6.48 4.26
C ILE A 96 2.10 7.83 3.86
N PRO A 97 1.07 7.80 2.98
CA PRO A 97 0.28 8.99 2.68
C PRO A 97 -0.35 9.57 3.94
N ASN A 98 -0.33 10.89 4.07
CA ASN A 98 -1.05 11.61 5.11
C ASN A 98 -2.51 11.86 4.70
N GLN A 99 -3.31 12.42 5.61
CA GLN A 99 -4.74 12.66 5.38
C GLN A 99 -5.00 13.59 4.19
N GLU A 100 -4.24 14.69 4.07
CA GLU A 100 -4.40 15.69 3.00
C GLU A 100 -4.12 15.08 1.62
N GLU A 101 -3.08 14.25 1.51
CA GLU A 101 -2.73 13.54 0.27
C GLU A 101 -3.83 12.58 -0.15
N VAL A 102 -4.42 11.85 0.81
CA VAL A 102 -5.53 10.93 0.52
C VAL A 102 -6.78 11.70 0.08
N GLU A 103 -7.11 12.81 0.75
CA GLU A 103 -8.26 13.66 0.39
C GLU A 103 -8.10 14.28 -1.00
N ALA A 104 -6.92 14.79 -1.33
CA ALA A 104 -6.60 15.28 -2.66
C ALA A 104 -6.78 14.18 -3.72
N GLN A 105 -6.29 12.97 -3.42
CA GLN A 105 -6.45 11.82 -4.31
C GLN A 105 -7.91 11.37 -4.46
N MET A 106 -8.72 11.48 -3.40
CA MET A 106 -10.16 11.24 -3.46
C MET A 106 -10.86 12.25 -4.37
N ALA A 107 -10.52 13.54 -4.25
CA ALA A 107 -11.08 14.60 -5.10
C ALA A 107 -10.77 14.36 -6.58
N LEU A 108 -9.53 13.99 -6.91
CA LEU A 108 -9.14 13.61 -8.27
C LEU A 108 -9.93 12.39 -8.79
N MET A 109 -10.20 11.42 -7.92
CA MET A 109 -10.95 10.21 -8.27
C MET A 109 -12.47 10.41 -8.37
N ALA A 110 -13.00 11.49 -7.82
CA ALA A 110 -14.41 11.85 -7.94
C ALA A 110 -14.71 12.64 -9.22
N GLN A 111 -13.69 13.22 -9.85
CA GLN A 111 -13.81 14.05 -11.06
C GLN A 111 -13.72 13.24 -12.37
N GLY A 112 -13.40 11.95 -12.32
CA GLY A 112 -13.28 11.06 -13.48
C GLY A 112 -13.86 9.68 -13.24
#